data_AF-A0A6B3ECY5-F1
#
_entry.id   AF-A0A6B3ECY5-F1
#
_cell.length_a   1.000
_cell.length_b   1.000
_cell.length_c   1.000
_cell.angle_alpha   90.00
_cell.angle_beta   90.00
_cell.angle_gamma   90.00
#
_symmetry.space_group_name_H-M   'P 1'
#
loop_
_entity.id
_entity.type
_entity.pdbx_description
1 polymer ?
#
loop_
_entity_poly.entity_id
_entity_poly.type
_entity_poly.pdbx_seq_one_letter_code
_entity_poly.pdbx_strand_id
1 'polypeptide(L)' 'LYFWKSAKWLGGIRLTVEDEPGFWENAGYHNHGDPWREERTWSD' A
#
# COMPACT_ATOMS: atom_id res chain seq x y z
N LEU A 1 8.06 -5.89 -1.42
CA LEU A 1 7.31 -4.65 -1.09
C LEU A 1 8.22 -3.43 -1.24
N TYR A 2 7.73 -2.37 -1.87
CA TYR A 2 8.45 -1.10 -1.92
C TYR A 2 8.55 -0.42 -0.54
N PHE A 3 9.63 0.33 -0.31
CA PHE A 3 9.89 1.01 0.97
C PHE A 3 8.80 1.98 1.40
N TRP A 4 8.08 2.59 0.46
CA TRP A 4 6.99 3.53 0.75
C TRP A 4 5.75 2.85 1.37
N LYS A 5 5.64 1.52 1.32
CA LYS A 5 4.61 0.73 2.05
C LYS A 5 4.88 0.61 3.55
N SER A 6 6.10 0.93 4.01
CA SER A 6 6.42 0.92 5.43
C SER A 6 5.80 2.12 6.12
N ALA A 7 4.83 1.89 6.99
CA ALA A 7 4.22 2.95 7.78
C ALA A 7 5.24 3.57 8.76
N LYS A 8 5.25 4.90 8.83
CA LYS A 8 6.08 5.67 9.76
C LYS A 8 5.20 6.48 10.69
N TRP A 9 5.66 6.63 11.94
CA TRP A 9 4.98 7.44 12.96
C TRP A 9 3.52 7.01 13.18
N LEU A 10 3.30 5.70 13.35
CA LEU A 10 1.98 5.13 13.59
C LEU A 10 1.38 5.66 14.91
N GLY A 11 0.17 6.23 14.84
CA GLY A 11 -0.62 6.61 16.03
C GLY A 11 -1.55 5.50 16.55
N GLY A 12 -1.75 4.45 15.76
CA GLY A 12 -2.63 3.32 16.09
C GLY A 12 -2.70 2.32 14.94
N ILE A 13 -3.21 1.13 15.23
CA ILE A 13 -3.41 0.04 14.27
C ILE A 13 -4.85 -0.44 14.41
N ARG A 14 -5.57 -0.55 13.28
CA ARG A 14 -6.89 -1.17 13.21
C ARG A 14 -6.76 -2.46 12.42
N LEU A 15 -7.27 -3.55 12.99
CA LEU A 15 -7.36 -4.82 12.28
C LEU A 15 -8.73 -4.91 11.60
N THR A 16 -8.74 -5.24 10.32
CA THR A 16 -9.93 -5.44 9.49
C THR A 16 -9.89 -6.84 8.87
N VAL A 17 -11.07 -7.37 8.52
CA VAL A 17 -11.17 -8.67 7.84
C VAL A 17 -10.89 -8.52 6.35
N GLU A 18 -11.27 -7.37 5.80
CA GLU A 18 -11.11 -7.02 4.40
C GLU A 18 -9.96 -6.04 4.24
N ASP A 19 -9.35 -6.09 3.06
CA ASP A 19 -8.30 -5.15 2.67
C ASP A 19 -8.93 -3.84 2.19
N GLU A 20 -8.57 -2.73 2.85
CA GLU A 20 -9.16 -1.42 2.63
C GLU A 20 -8.10 -0.46 2.06
N PRO A 21 -8.30 0.13 0.85
CA PRO A 21 -7.35 1.06 0.25
C PRO A 21 -7.06 2.27 1.14
N GLY A 22 -5.78 2.46 1.46
CA GLY A 22 -5.28 3.59 2.25
C GLY A 22 -4.98 4.83 1.40
N PHE A 23 -4.23 5.76 2.00
CA PHE A 23 -3.89 7.04 1.36
C PHE A 23 -3.19 6.87 0.01
N TRP A 24 -2.20 5.96 -0.07
CA TRP A 24 -1.40 5.77 -1.28
C TRP A 24 -2.16 4.99 -2.34
N GLU A 25 -2.97 4.02 -1.94
CA GLU A 25 -3.76 3.19 -2.85
C GLU A 25 -4.85 4.03 -3.52
N ASN A 26 -5.46 4.95 -2.78
CA ASN A 26 -6.38 5.96 -3.31
C ASN A 26 -5.67 6.97 -4.25
N ALA A 27 -4.37 7.18 -4.07
CA ALA A 27 -3.55 8.00 -4.97
C ALA A 27 -3.05 7.24 -6.22
N GLY A 28 -3.54 6.02 -6.47
CA GLY A 28 -3.24 5.23 -7.66
C GLY A 28 -2.08 4.25 -7.50
N TYR A 29 -1.50 4.13 -6.31
CA TYR A 29 -0.44 3.17 -6.04
C TYR A 29 -1.00 1.75 -5.87
N HIS A 30 -0.25 0.76 -6.33
CA HIS A 30 -0.67 -0.65 -6.26
C HIS A 30 -0.84 -1.11 -4.81
N ASN A 31 -1.81 -1.99 -4.54
CA ASN A 31 -2.15 -2.44 -3.18
C ASN A 31 -1.01 -3.23 -2.51
N HIS A 32 -0.43 -4.17 -3.25
CA HIS A 32 0.67 -4.99 -2.76
C HIS A 32 2.02 -4.28 -2.93
N GLY A 33 2.42 -3.98 -4.17
CA GLY A 33 3.58 -3.13 -4.39
C GLY A 33 4.88 -3.93 -4.40
N ASP A 34 4.87 -5.06 -5.11
CA ASP A 34 6.03 -5.91 -5.28
C ASP A 34 7.05 -5.27 -6.25
N PRO A 35 8.27 -4.95 -5.78
CA PRO A 35 9.32 -4.37 -6.62
C PRO A 35 9.82 -5.33 -7.69
N TRP A 36 9.67 -6.65 -7.49
CA TRP A 36 10.11 -7.65 -8.47
C TRP A 36 9.13 -7.82 -9.63
N ARG A 37 7.89 -7.38 -9.44
CA ARG A 37 6.81 -7.41 -10.44
C ARG A 37 6.48 -6.01 -10.96
N GLU A 38 7.31 -5.01 -10.63
CA GLU A 38 7.15 -3.61 -11.04
C GLU A 38 5.80 -2.96 -10.66
N GLU A 39 5.11 -3.48 -9.64
CA GLU A 39 3.78 -3.06 -9.18
C GLU A 39 3.81 -1.68 -8.50
N ARG A 40 4.10 -0.61 -9.22
CA ARG A 40 4.17 0.75 -8.64
C ARG A 40 2.78 1.39 -8.56
N THR A 41 2.02 1.26 -9.62
CA THR A 41 0.68 1.84 -9.80
C THR A 41 -0.28 0.75 -10.24
N TRP A 42 -1.59 0.98 -10.09
CA TRP A 42 -2.59 0.04 -10.62
C TRP A 42 -2.64 -0.02 -12.15
N SER A 43 -2.18 1.05 -12.80
CA SER A 43 -2.03 1.12 -14.25
C SER A 43 -0.69 0.48 -14.65
N ASP A 44 -0.74 -0.82 -14.96
CA ASP A 44 0.08 -1.42 -16.01
C ASP A 44 -0.65 -1.28 -17.36
#